data_AF-A0A382RNZ6-F1
#
_entry.id   AF-A0A382RNZ6-F1
#
_cell.length_a   1.000
_cell.length_b   1.000
_cell.length_c   1.000
_cell.angle_alpha   90.00
_cell.angle_beta   90.00
_cell.angle_gamma   90.00
#
_symmetry.space_group_name_H-M   'P 1'
#
loop_
_entity.id
_entity.type
_entity.pdbx_description
1 polymer ?
#
loop_
_entity_poly.entity_id
_entity_poly.type
_entity_poly.pdbx_seq_one_letter_code
_entity_poly.pdbx_strand_id
1 'polypeptide(L)'
;MNDHLDQRQIRVGKLEELRKKGVEPYPYSFQNSHNLSELFADADTLVEDHSEVSISGRLMALRGKGKAVFANIQAQHQRLQIYIRKDEVGEASFEVFGMCDIGDYLGLQGTMMYTKTGELTLRVKSLLLLTKSIRPMPVPKVQEKDGEKIIHDELRDREFRYRQRYVDLTLNPEVATVFRQR
;
A
#
# COMPACT_ATOMS: atom_id res chain seq x y z
N MET A 1 -20.29 12.98 -9.13
CA MET A 1 -20.81 12.42 -7.86
C MET A 1 -21.16 10.92 -7.93
N ASN A 2 -21.38 10.29 -9.10
CA ASN A 2 -21.72 8.85 -9.16
C ASN A 2 -20.54 7.85 -9.11
N ASP A 3 -19.32 8.27 -9.44
CA ASP A 3 -18.14 7.36 -9.54
C ASP A 3 -17.73 6.75 -8.17
N HIS A 4 -17.87 7.51 -7.07
CA HIS A 4 -17.47 7.03 -5.74
C HIS A 4 -18.45 6.03 -5.11
N LEU A 5 -19.75 6.14 -5.42
CA LEU A 5 -20.76 5.19 -4.94
C LEU A 5 -20.51 3.80 -5.54
N ASP A 6 -20.18 3.75 -6.82
CA ASP A 6 -19.80 2.53 -7.53
C ASP A 6 -18.53 1.90 -6.93
N GLN A 7 -17.47 2.69 -6.75
CA GLN A 7 -16.22 2.21 -6.14
C GLN A 7 -16.38 1.67 -4.71
N ARG A 8 -17.24 2.30 -3.89
CA ARG A 8 -17.53 1.78 -2.55
C ARG A 8 -18.26 0.45 -2.63
N GLN A 9 -19.26 0.33 -3.50
CA GLN A 9 -20.03 -0.91 -3.66
C GLN A 9 -19.14 -2.06 -4.13
N ILE A 10 -18.25 -1.82 -5.09
CA ILE A 10 -17.23 -2.78 -5.54
C ILE A 10 -16.34 -3.23 -4.38
N ARG A 11 -15.81 -2.29 -3.59
CA ARG A 11 -14.94 -2.60 -2.44
C ARG A 11 -15.65 -3.40 -1.35
N VAL A 12 -16.95 -3.14 -1.13
CA VAL A 12 -17.78 -3.92 -0.20
C VAL A 12 -18.04 -5.32 -0.76
N GLY A 13 -18.30 -5.48 -2.06
CA GLY A 13 -18.42 -6.79 -2.70
C GLY A 13 -17.15 -7.62 -2.56
N LYS A 14 -15.97 -7.02 -2.81
CA LYS A 14 -14.67 -7.67 -2.59
C LYS A 14 -14.45 -8.08 -1.14
N LEU A 15 -14.87 -7.24 -0.18
CA LEU A 15 -14.79 -7.56 1.25
C LEU A 15 -15.62 -8.81 1.60
N GLU A 16 -16.82 -8.94 1.06
CA GLU A 16 -17.67 -10.11 1.26
C GLU A 16 -17.07 -11.37 0.61
N GLU A 17 -16.49 -11.24 -0.59
CA GLU A 17 -15.81 -12.33 -1.28
C GLU A 17 -14.59 -12.84 -0.50
N LEU A 18 -13.77 -11.93 0.04
CA LEU A 18 -12.64 -12.27 0.91
C LEU A 18 -13.11 -13.11 2.11
N ARG A 19 -14.20 -12.71 2.77
CA ARG A 19 -14.78 -13.48 3.89
C ARG A 19 -15.27 -14.86 3.45
N LYS A 20 -15.93 -14.97 2.29
CA LYS A 20 -16.39 -16.26 1.74
C LYS A 20 -15.21 -17.21 1.45
N LYS A 21 -14.05 -16.65 1.09
CA LYS A 21 -12.79 -17.38 0.91
C LYS A 21 -12.06 -17.70 2.23
N GLY A 22 -12.65 -17.38 3.38
CA GLY A 22 -12.06 -17.64 4.70
C GLY A 22 -10.94 -16.67 5.10
N VAL A 23 -10.79 -15.56 4.39
CA VAL A 23 -9.81 -14.52 4.73
C VAL A 23 -10.43 -13.57 5.75
N GLU A 24 -9.74 -13.34 6.86
CA GLU A 24 -10.09 -12.30 7.82
C GLU A 24 -9.57 -10.94 7.30
N PRO A 25 -10.45 -10.00 6.87
CA PRO A 25 -10.03 -8.70 6.33
C PRO A 25 -9.58 -7.69 7.40
N TYR A 26 -9.80 -7.97 8.68
CA TYR A 26 -9.44 -7.12 9.82
C TYR A 26 -8.83 -7.96 10.96
N PRO A 27 -7.67 -8.60 10.77
CA PRO A 27 -7.02 -9.40 11.79
C PRO A 27 -6.63 -8.56 13.02
N TYR A 28 -6.60 -9.21 14.19
CA TYR A 28 -6.37 -8.54 15.47
C TYR A 28 -4.95 -7.96 15.61
N SER A 29 -3.94 -8.64 15.05
CA SER A 29 -2.55 -8.23 15.19
C SER A 29 -1.69 -8.67 14.00
N PHE A 30 -0.61 -7.92 13.80
CA PHE A 30 0.49 -8.25 12.92
C PHE A 30 1.77 -7.68 13.54
N GLN A 31 2.84 -8.46 13.57
CA GLN A 31 4.11 -8.06 14.18
C GLN A 31 5.11 -7.65 13.11
N ASN A 32 5.51 -6.38 13.16
CA ASN A 32 6.61 -5.87 12.36
C ASN A 32 7.93 -6.17 13.07
N SER A 33 8.92 -6.67 12.34
CA SER A 33 10.30 -6.78 12.83
C SER A 33 11.05 -5.47 12.65
N HIS A 34 10.67 -4.67 11.64
CA HIS A 34 11.31 -3.38 11.34
C HIS A 34 10.26 -2.33 10.98
N ASN A 35 10.58 -1.06 11.18
CA ASN A 35 9.94 0.04 10.48
C ASN A 35 10.70 0.40 9.20
N LEU A 36 10.12 1.24 8.33
CA LEU A 36 10.78 1.55 7.06
C LEU A 36 12.08 2.34 7.23
N SER A 37 12.20 3.17 8.26
CA SER A 37 13.42 3.94 8.51
C SER A 37 14.60 3.03 8.86
N GLU A 38 14.37 2.01 9.68
CA GLU A 38 15.34 0.96 9.99
C GLU A 38 15.75 0.18 8.74
N LEU A 39 14.76 -0.25 7.93
CA LEU A 39 15.06 -0.97 6.68
C LEU A 39 15.92 -0.18 5.70
N PHE A 40 15.73 1.14 5.62
CA PHE A 40 16.54 2.00 4.75
C PHE A 40 17.94 2.25 5.32
N ALA A 41 18.07 2.33 6.65
CA ALA A 41 19.37 2.51 7.30
C ALA A 41 20.26 1.28 7.14
N ASP A 42 19.67 0.08 7.31
CA ASP A 42 20.40 -1.20 7.31
C ASP A 42 20.25 -1.96 5.97
N ALA A 43 19.88 -1.26 4.89
CA ALA A 43 19.47 -1.87 3.63
C ALA A 43 20.52 -2.84 3.06
N ASP A 44 21.78 -2.42 3.01
CA ASP A 44 22.85 -3.23 2.42
C ASP A 44 23.11 -4.51 3.23
N THR A 45 23.17 -4.40 4.56
CA THR A 45 23.32 -5.56 5.46
C THR A 45 22.15 -6.53 5.33
N LEU A 46 20.91 -6.02 5.33
CA LEU A 46 19.71 -6.87 5.20
C LEU A 46 19.65 -7.61 3.85
N VAL A 47 20.16 -6.99 2.79
CA VAL A 47 20.26 -7.60 1.45
C VAL A 47 21.35 -8.66 1.40
N GLU A 48 22.54 -8.37 1.94
CA GLU A 48 23.69 -9.29 1.98
C GLU A 48 23.39 -10.54 2.83
N ASP A 49 22.78 -10.35 4.00
CA ASP A 49 22.46 -11.44 4.93
C ASP A 49 21.21 -12.23 4.54
N HIS A 50 20.47 -11.76 3.52
CA HIS A 50 19.15 -12.29 3.16
C HIS A 50 18.19 -12.40 4.35
N SER A 51 18.26 -11.42 5.25
CA SER A 51 17.48 -11.39 6.50
C SER A 51 15.99 -11.37 6.20
N GLU A 52 15.22 -12.16 6.95
CA GLU A 52 13.77 -12.12 6.89
C GLU A 52 13.23 -10.92 7.67
N VAL A 53 12.44 -10.10 6.98
CA VAL A 53 11.83 -8.90 7.54
C VAL A 53 10.31 -8.98 7.44
N SER A 54 9.62 -8.43 8.44
CA SER A 54 8.17 -8.25 8.44
C SER A 54 7.83 -6.78 8.62
N ILE A 55 6.99 -6.27 7.75
CA ILE A 55 6.54 -4.88 7.74
C ILE A 55 5.06 -4.77 7.39
N SER A 56 4.44 -3.69 7.80
CA SER A 56 3.07 -3.36 7.45
C SER A 56 2.98 -1.99 6.83
N GLY A 57 2.16 -1.82 5.80
CA GLY A 57 1.98 -0.53 5.17
C GLY A 57 0.70 -0.42 4.36
N ARG A 58 0.34 0.81 4.00
CA ARG A 58 -0.79 1.11 3.14
C ARG A 58 -0.39 0.93 1.68
N LEU A 59 -1.15 0.17 0.89
CA LEU A 59 -0.94 0.03 -0.54
C LEU A 59 -1.23 1.36 -1.25
N MET A 60 -0.21 1.93 -1.91
CA MET A 60 -0.28 3.24 -2.57
C MET A 60 -0.36 3.14 -4.09
N ALA A 61 0.28 2.14 -4.67
CA ALA A 61 0.33 1.92 -6.10
C ALA A 61 0.50 0.43 -6.42
N LEU A 62 -0.03 0.02 -7.56
CA LEU A 62 0.06 -1.32 -8.10
C LEU A 62 0.40 -1.25 -9.58
N ARG A 63 1.42 -2.00 -10.02
CA ARG A 63 1.86 -2.06 -11.41
C ARG A 63 2.26 -3.50 -11.75
N GLY A 64 1.61 -4.09 -12.73
CA GLY A 64 1.97 -5.44 -13.19
C GLY A 64 0.81 -6.17 -13.84
N LYS A 65 1.13 -7.22 -14.58
CA LYS A 65 0.18 -8.16 -15.18
C LYS A 65 0.77 -9.57 -15.08
N GLY A 66 -0.10 -10.59 -14.98
CA GLY A 66 0.32 -11.99 -14.97
C GLY A 66 0.69 -12.52 -13.59
N LYS A 67 1.79 -13.28 -13.50
CA LYS A 67 2.19 -14.04 -12.30
C LYS A 67 3.13 -13.28 -11.34
N ALA A 68 3.45 -12.03 -11.65
CA ALA A 68 4.33 -11.19 -10.84
C ALA A 68 3.84 -9.73 -10.88
N VAL A 69 3.93 -9.05 -9.75
CA VAL A 69 3.42 -7.70 -9.58
C VAL A 69 4.38 -6.88 -8.72
N PHE A 70 4.61 -5.64 -9.14
CA PHE A 70 5.26 -4.62 -8.33
C PHE A 70 4.20 -3.71 -7.72
N ALA A 71 4.40 -3.34 -6.47
CA ALA A 71 3.53 -2.39 -5.77
C ALA A 71 4.37 -1.50 -4.86
N ASN A 72 3.79 -0.39 -4.42
CA ASN A 72 4.40 0.45 -3.39
C ASN A 72 3.50 0.47 -2.17
N ILE A 73 4.09 0.19 -1.01
CA ILE A 73 3.45 0.41 0.28
C ILE A 73 3.99 1.69 0.91
N GLN A 74 3.20 2.30 1.79
CA GLN A 74 3.62 3.44 2.59
C GLN A 74 3.42 3.16 4.08
N ALA A 75 4.47 3.43 4.85
CA ALA A 75 4.45 3.45 6.31
C ALA A 75 5.38 4.57 6.80
N GLN A 76 5.06 5.20 7.92
CA GLN A 76 5.82 6.35 8.45
C GLN A 76 6.11 7.46 7.41
N HIS A 77 5.20 7.67 6.44
CA HIS A 77 5.38 8.60 5.29
C HIS A 77 6.54 8.25 4.33
N GLN A 78 7.15 7.09 4.49
CA GLN A 78 8.13 6.53 3.57
C GLN A 78 7.45 5.51 2.67
N ARG A 79 7.97 5.34 1.44
CA ARG A 79 7.46 4.36 0.48
C ARG A 79 8.51 3.30 0.24
N LEU A 80 8.06 2.05 0.20
CA LEU A 80 8.89 0.91 -0.14
C LEU A 80 8.25 0.15 -1.32
N GLN A 81 9.07 -0.21 -2.30
CA GLN A 81 8.64 -1.11 -3.36
C GLN A 81 8.54 -2.54 -2.83
N ILE A 82 7.49 -3.25 -3.25
CA ILE A 82 7.27 -4.65 -2.94
C ILE A 82 7.18 -5.42 -4.26
N TYR A 83 7.74 -6.62 -4.26
CA TYR A 83 7.70 -7.53 -5.39
C TYR A 83 7.03 -8.83 -4.98
N ILE A 84 5.89 -9.12 -5.58
CA ILE A 84 5.06 -10.28 -5.26
C ILE A 84 5.02 -11.20 -6.47
N ARG A 85 5.37 -12.47 -6.24
CA ARG A 85 5.28 -13.52 -7.26
C ARG A 85 4.35 -14.64 -6.81
N LYS A 86 3.52 -15.10 -7.74
CA LYS A 86 2.53 -16.15 -7.52
C LYS A 86 3.13 -17.48 -7.06
N ASP A 87 4.29 -17.85 -7.61
CA ASP A 87 5.01 -19.08 -7.26
C ASP A 87 5.71 -19.00 -5.89
N GLU A 88 5.84 -17.80 -5.32
CA GLU A 88 6.50 -17.57 -4.04
C GLU A 88 5.48 -17.43 -2.90
N VAL A 89 4.43 -16.63 -3.09
CA VAL A 89 3.37 -16.45 -2.08
C VAL A 89 2.26 -17.51 -2.14
N GLY A 90 2.23 -18.30 -3.21
CA GLY A 90 1.20 -19.29 -3.49
C GLY A 90 -0.06 -18.72 -4.16
N GLU A 91 -0.84 -19.61 -4.78
CA GLU A 91 -2.07 -19.28 -5.54
C GLU A 91 -3.08 -18.49 -4.70
N ALA A 92 -3.41 -18.98 -3.50
CA ALA A 92 -4.43 -18.40 -2.64
C ALA A 92 -4.06 -16.97 -2.20
N SER A 93 -2.84 -16.77 -1.70
CA SER A 93 -2.36 -15.45 -1.28
C SER A 93 -2.28 -14.47 -2.46
N PHE A 94 -1.89 -14.96 -3.64
CA PHE A 94 -1.83 -14.15 -4.86
C PHE A 94 -3.24 -13.73 -5.33
N GLU A 95 -4.23 -14.60 -5.21
CA GLU A 95 -5.64 -14.27 -5.48
C GLU A 95 -6.17 -13.22 -4.49
N VAL A 96 -5.87 -13.38 -3.19
CA VAL A 96 -6.19 -12.39 -2.14
C VAL A 96 -5.57 -11.03 -2.46
N PHE A 97 -4.31 -11.01 -2.86
CA PHE A 97 -3.65 -9.78 -3.29
C PHE A 97 -4.33 -9.14 -4.51
N GLY A 98 -4.83 -9.93 -5.47
CA GLY A 98 -5.62 -9.44 -6.60
C GLY A 98 -6.94 -8.76 -6.21
N MET A 99 -7.49 -9.08 -5.03
CA MET A 99 -8.66 -8.42 -4.45
C MET A 99 -8.31 -7.18 -3.61
N CYS A 100 -7.02 -6.89 -3.37
CA CYS A 100 -6.60 -5.69 -2.67
C CYS A 100 -6.69 -4.46 -3.57
N ASP A 101 -6.96 -3.30 -2.96
CA ASP A 101 -7.07 -2.01 -3.63
C ASP A 101 -6.16 -0.98 -2.99
N ILE A 102 -5.83 0.07 -3.75
CA ILE A 102 -5.13 1.24 -3.21
C ILE A 102 -5.89 1.76 -1.98
N GLY A 103 -5.16 1.96 -0.89
CA GLY A 103 -5.65 2.35 0.42
C GLY A 103 -5.76 1.20 1.42
N ASP A 104 -5.75 -0.07 0.99
CA ASP A 104 -5.75 -1.21 1.91
C ASP A 104 -4.43 -1.29 2.69
N TYR A 105 -4.46 -1.83 3.91
CA TYR A 105 -3.24 -2.13 4.66
C TYR A 105 -2.86 -3.60 4.50
N LEU A 106 -1.58 -3.82 4.24
CA LEU A 106 -0.99 -5.15 4.07
C LEU A 106 0.11 -5.34 5.10
N GLY A 107 0.18 -6.56 5.65
CA GLY A 107 1.32 -7.09 6.38
C GLY A 107 2.09 -7.99 5.43
N LEU A 108 3.40 -7.81 5.35
CA LEU A 108 4.26 -8.44 4.37
C LEU A 108 5.48 -9.02 5.07
N GLN A 109 5.87 -10.22 4.68
CA GLN A 109 7.08 -10.88 5.14
C GLN A 109 7.90 -11.34 3.96
N GLY A 110 9.22 -11.22 4.04
CA GLY A 110 10.10 -11.54 2.93
C GLY A 110 11.53 -11.12 3.17
N THR A 111 12.29 -11.00 2.09
CA THR A 111 13.71 -10.63 2.12
C THR A 111 13.96 -9.37 1.30
N MET A 112 14.91 -8.55 1.72
CA MET A 112 15.29 -7.35 0.99
C MET A 112 16.11 -7.70 -0.26
N MET A 113 15.92 -6.94 -1.33
CA MET A 113 16.72 -7.04 -2.55
C MET A 113 16.80 -5.69 -3.26
N TYR A 114 17.84 -5.48 -4.06
CA TYR A 114 17.86 -4.43 -5.06
C TYR A 114 17.36 -4.97 -6.39
N THR A 115 16.49 -4.22 -7.05
CA THR A 115 16.10 -4.49 -8.44
C THR A 115 17.24 -4.15 -9.40
N LYS A 116 17.10 -4.50 -10.68
CA LYS A 116 18.08 -4.16 -11.73
C LYS A 116 18.31 -2.65 -11.86
N THR A 117 17.33 -1.83 -11.47
CA THR A 117 17.41 -0.37 -11.49
C THR A 117 17.97 0.22 -10.18
N GLY A 118 18.40 -0.61 -9.24
CA GLY A 118 18.94 -0.19 -7.95
C GLY A 118 17.88 0.22 -6.92
N GLU A 119 16.59 -0.03 -7.17
CA GLU A 119 15.53 0.30 -6.22
C GLU A 119 15.41 -0.78 -5.15
N LEU A 120 15.56 -0.40 -3.88
CA LEU A 120 15.37 -1.26 -2.72
C LEU A 120 13.94 -1.78 -2.68
N THR A 121 13.79 -3.11 -2.58
CA THR A 121 12.51 -3.79 -2.75
C THR A 121 12.38 -4.95 -1.77
N LEU A 122 11.22 -5.08 -1.13
CA LEU A 122 10.87 -6.28 -0.38
C LEU A 122 10.38 -7.36 -1.35
N ARG A 123 11.12 -8.46 -1.45
CA ARG A 123 10.65 -9.67 -2.15
C ARG A 123 9.74 -10.46 -1.21
N VAL A 124 8.45 -10.45 -1.50
CA VAL A 124 7.41 -10.96 -0.60
C VAL A 124 7.32 -12.48 -0.67
N LYS A 125 7.47 -13.13 0.48
CA LYS A 125 7.23 -14.57 0.70
C LYS A 125 5.84 -14.85 1.28
N SER A 126 5.33 -13.95 2.12
CA SER A 126 4.01 -14.05 2.72
C SER A 126 3.34 -12.68 2.79
N LEU A 127 2.03 -12.65 2.58
CA LEU A 127 1.22 -11.44 2.68
C LEU A 127 -0.06 -11.71 3.45
N LEU A 128 -0.48 -10.72 4.23
CA LEU A 128 -1.71 -10.73 5.00
C LEU A 128 -2.45 -9.41 4.75
N LEU A 129 -3.75 -9.50 4.42
CA LEU A 129 -4.61 -8.32 4.42
C LEU A 129 -4.89 -7.91 5.87
N LEU A 130 -4.47 -6.71 6.24
CA LEU A 130 -4.68 -6.19 7.61
C LEU A 130 -5.92 -5.32 7.72
N THR A 131 -6.26 -4.59 6.66
CA THR A 131 -7.45 -3.74 6.66
C THR A 131 -7.90 -3.49 5.24
N LYS A 132 -9.13 -3.92 4.92
CA LYS A 132 -9.81 -3.52 3.69
C LYS A 132 -10.36 -2.10 3.80
N SER A 133 -9.93 -1.22 2.91
CA SER A 133 -10.48 0.13 2.73
C SER A 133 -11.73 0.08 1.85
N ILE A 134 -12.89 0.38 2.45
CA ILE A 134 -14.20 0.43 1.77
C ILE A 134 -14.46 1.76 1.03
N ARG A 135 -13.64 2.78 1.30
CA ARG A 135 -13.68 4.06 0.57
C ARG A 135 -12.37 4.22 -0.22
N PRO A 136 -12.42 4.68 -1.47
CA PRO A 136 -11.20 4.96 -2.23
C PRO A 136 -10.43 6.11 -1.56
N MET A 137 -9.11 6.00 -1.58
CA MET A 137 -8.24 7.08 -1.15
C MET A 137 -8.26 8.19 -2.22
N PRO A 138 -8.37 9.48 -1.85
CA PRO A 138 -8.32 10.59 -2.80
C PRO A 138 -6.87 10.85 -3.21
N VAL A 139 -6.34 9.96 -4.04
CA VAL A 139 -5.01 10.10 -4.62
C VAL A 139 -5.10 11.10 -5.78
N PRO A 140 -4.17 12.08 -5.89
CA PRO A 140 -4.14 12.99 -7.01
C PRO A 140 -4.13 12.24 -8.34
N LYS A 141 -5.14 12.49 -9.17
CA LYS A 141 -5.23 11.90 -10.51
C LYS A 141 -4.53 12.82 -11.49
N VAL A 142 -3.41 12.36 -12.05
CA VAL A 142 -2.74 13.05 -13.17
C VAL A 142 -3.35 12.49 -14.45
N GLN A 143 -4.10 13.32 -15.16
CA GLN A 143 -4.62 13.00 -16.49
C GLN A 143 -3.80 13.75 -17.52
N GLU A 144 -3.38 13.06 -18.57
CA GLU A 144 -2.77 13.70 -19.73
C GLU A 144 -3.86 13.88 -20.79
N LYS A 145 -4.21 15.13 -21.06
CA LYS A 145 -5.21 15.49 -22.07
C LYS A 145 -4.57 16.49 -23.02
N ASP A 146 -4.55 16.17 -24.31
CA ASP A 146 -4.02 17.04 -25.37
C ASP A 146 -2.55 17.49 -25.16
N GLY A 147 -1.73 16.65 -24.52
CA GLY A 147 -0.32 16.95 -24.20
C GLY A 147 -0.11 17.76 -22.91
N GLU A 148 -1.19 18.13 -22.21
CA GLU A 148 -1.15 18.82 -20.92
C GLU A 148 -1.46 17.88 -19.75
N LYS A 149 -0.65 17.96 -18.68
CA LYS A 149 -0.86 17.23 -17.43
C LYS A 149 -1.83 17.98 -16.53
N ILE A 150 -3.08 17.52 -16.45
CA ILE A 150 -4.08 18.03 -15.52
C ILE A 150 -4.02 17.21 -14.23
N ILE A 151 -3.66 17.86 -13.13
CA ILE A 151 -3.61 17.24 -11.80
C ILE A 151 -4.91 17.57 -11.06
N HIS A 152 -5.77 16.56 -10.91
CA HIS A 152 -6.97 16.65 -10.07
C HIS A 152 -6.61 16.21 -8.65
N ASP A 153 -6.55 17.17 -7.73
CA ASP A 153 -6.18 16.94 -6.33
C ASP A 153 -7.22 17.57 -5.39
N GLU A 154 -8.05 16.71 -4.79
CA GLU A 154 -9.08 17.10 -3.81
C GLU A 154 -8.47 17.66 -2.53
N LEU A 155 -7.20 17.40 -2.25
CA LEU A 155 -6.49 17.96 -1.10
C LEU A 155 -6.06 19.41 -1.30
N ARG A 156 -6.38 20.06 -2.42
CA ARG A 156 -6.19 21.51 -2.54
C ARG A 156 -7.22 22.30 -1.73
N ASP A 157 -8.39 21.73 -1.46
CA ASP A 157 -9.43 22.38 -0.65
C ASP A 157 -9.09 22.33 0.85
N ARG A 158 -8.97 23.52 1.46
CA ARG A 158 -8.69 23.69 2.89
C ARG A 158 -9.82 23.14 3.76
N GLU A 159 -11.09 23.34 3.39
CA GLU A 159 -12.21 22.86 4.20
C GLU A 159 -12.23 21.33 4.22
N PHE A 160 -12.06 20.69 3.06
CA PHE A 160 -11.94 19.25 2.95
C PHE A 160 -10.82 18.70 3.83
N ARG A 161 -9.61 19.29 3.77
CA ARG A 161 -8.46 18.87 4.62
C ARG A 161 -8.74 18.99 6.12
N TYR A 162 -9.49 20.01 6.52
CA TYR A 162 -9.84 20.20 7.92
C TYR A 162 -10.90 19.19 8.37
N ARG A 163 -11.90 18.89 7.54
CA ARG A 163 -12.95 17.89 7.83
C ARG A 163 -12.44 16.45 7.76
N GLN A 164 -11.53 16.16 6.84
CA GLN A 164 -10.94 14.83 6.62
C GLN A 164 -9.45 14.81 6.96
N ARG A 165 -9.10 15.26 8.18
CA ARG A 165 -7.71 15.37 8.62
C ARG A 165 -6.93 14.05 8.51
N TYR A 166 -7.58 12.90 8.72
CA TYR A 166 -6.94 11.59 8.58
C TYR A 166 -6.41 11.33 7.16
N VAL A 167 -7.12 11.80 6.13
CA VAL A 167 -6.66 11.73 4.73
C VAL A 167 -5.48 12.67 4.54
N ASP A 168 -5.62 13.91 4.98
CA ASP A 168 -4.59 14.94 4.86
C ASP A 168 -3.28 14.51 5.51
N LEU A 169 -3.32 14.01 6.75
CA LEU A 169 -2.17 13.49 7.45
C LEU A 169 -1.53 12.29 6.76
N THR A 170 -2.31 11.47 6.04
CA THR A 170 -1.79 10.29 5.33
C THR A 170 -1.03 10.70 4.07
N LEU A 171 -1.51 11.72 3.36
CA LEU A 171 -1.01 12.09 2.03
C LEU A 171 -0.02 13.26 2.04
N ASN A 172 -0.02 14.09 3.10
CA ASN A 172 0.82 15.27 3.23
C ASN A 172 1.79 15.14 4.43
N PRO A 173 3.02 14.63 4.23
CA PRO A 173 4.00 14.42 5.29
C PRO A 173 4.36 15.69 6.06
N GLU A 174 4.41 16.84 5.38
CA GLU A 174 4.71 18.13 5.97
C GLU A 174 3.68 18.54 7.02
N VAL A 175 2.39 18.25 6.76
CA VAL A 175 1.34 18.47 7.75
C VAL A 175 1.50 17.49 8.92
N ALA A 176 1.75 16.22 8.65
CA ALA A 176 2.01 15.25 9.71
C ALA A 176 3.17 15.68 10.63
N THR A 177 4.24 16.26 10.08
CA THR A 177 5.36 16.81 10.85
C THR A 177 4.93 17.95 11.77
N VAL A 178 4.11 18.89 11.30
CA VAL A 178 3.57 19.97 12.16
C VAL A 178 2.79 19.41 13.35
N PHE A 179 2.02 18.34 13.16
CA PHE A 179 1.30 17.69 14.26
C PHE A 179 2.21 16.91 15.22
N ARG A 180 3.31 16.32 14.74
CA ARG A 180 4.30 15.65 15.62
C ARG A 180 5.08 16.63 16.50
N GLN A 181 5.24 17.88 16.06
CA GLN A 181 5.98 18.92 16.77
C GLN A 181 5.17 19.63 17.86
N ARG A 182 3.85 19.41 17.92
CA ARG A 182 2.93 20.00 18.90
C ARG A 182 2.77 19.08 20.10
#